data_AF-A0A375AEE0-F1
#
_entry.id   AF-A0A375AEE0-F1
#
_cell.length_a   1.000
_cell.length_b   1.000
_cell.length_c   1.000
_cell.angle_alpha   90.00
_cell.angle_beta   90.00
_cell.angle_gamma   90.00
#
_symmetry.space_group_name_H-M   'P 1'
#
loop_
_entity.id
_entity.type
_entity.pdbx_description
1 polymer ?
#
loop_
_entity_poly.entity_id
_entity_poly.type
_entity_poly.pdbx_seq_one_letter_code
_entity_poly.pdbx_strand_id
1 'polypeptide(L)'
;MSAAIVMLSAGCSLLAGKPVAPPPPGKHAVEITTEQSYLLEKVASLSVDICCTLDDALEDIARQANARGVAYYRVVSLMQAERFRRDTWHGYAIFYQPRPTSQAHPAVVSSRERGQR
;
A
#
# COMPACT_ATOMS: atom_id res chain seq x y z
N MET A 1 24.78 -43.98 19.45
CA MET A 1 24.52 -42.58 19.86
C MET A 1 24.00 -41.85 18.63
N SER A 2 22.68 -41.76 18.46
CA SER A 2 22.07 -41.09 17.31
C SER A 2 21.95 -39.60 17.60
N ALA A 3 22.73 -38.77 16.92
CA ALA A 3 22.59 -37.32 16.96
C ALA A 3 21.42 -36.92 16.04
N ALA A 4 20.26 -36.62 16.63
CA ALA A 4 19.15 -36.03 15.90
C ALA A 4 19.35 -34.51 15.82
N ILE A 5 19.38 -34.01 14.58
CA ILE A 5 19.60 -32.62 14.18
C ILE A 5 18.43 -31.76 14.65
N VAL A 6 18.71 -30.74 15.46
CA VAL A 6 17.73 -29.69 15.80
C VAL A 6 17.60 -28.77 14.59
N MET A 7 16.45 -28.81 13.92
CA MET A 7 16.08 -27.77 12.94
C MET A 7 15.76 -26.48 13.70
N LEU A 8 16.75 -25.59 13.83
CA LEU A 8 16.49 -24.21 14.24
C LEU A 8 15.72 -23.53 13.10
N SER A 9 14.42 -23.31 13.30
CA SER A 9 13.66 -22.35 12.51
C SER A 9 14.23 -20.96 12.79
N ALA A 10 15.01 -20.44 11.84
CA ALA A 10 15.45 -19.05 11.83
C ALA A 10 14.23 -18.14 11.61
N GLY A 11 13.48 -17.88 12.69
CA GLY A 11 12.51 -16.79 12.73
C GLY A 11 13.29 -15.48 12.73
N CYS A 12 13.52 -14.91 11.54
CA CYS A 12 14.09 -13.57 11.42
C CYS A 12 12.98 -12.55 11.75
N SER A 13 12.75 -12.35 13.05
CA SER A 13 11.80 -11.36 13.58
C SER A 13 12.38 -9.95 13.51
N LEU A 14 12.51 -9.40 12.30
CA LEU A 14 12.71 -7.96 12.10
C LEU A 14 11.33 -7.28 12.11
N LEU A 15 10.75 -7.15 13.30
CA LEU A 15 9.54 -6.37 13.53
C LEU A 15 9.90 -4.88 13.37
N ALA A 16 9.20 -4.23 12.43
CA ALA A 16 9.44 -2.89 11.88
C ALA A 16 10.59 -2.84 10.84
N GLY A 17 10.29 -3.30 9.62
CA GLY A 17 11.14 -3.09 8.47
C GLY A 17 11.43 -1.60 8.26
N LYS A 18 12.71 -1.28 8.05
CA LYS A 18 13.17 0.04 7.59
C LYS A 18 12.31 0.52 6.42
N PRO A 19 11.94 1.81 6.32
CA PRO A 19 11.30 2.33 5.13
C PRO A 19 12.09 1.96 3.87
N VAL A 20 11.41 1.37 2.90
CA VAL A 20 11.98 1.01 1.60
C VAL A 20 11.36 1.95 0.57
N ALA A 21 12.17 2.49 -0.34
CA ALA A 21 11.65 3.32 -1.41
C ALA A 21 10.63 2.52 -2.26
N PRO A 22 9.44 3.06 -2.55
CA PRO A 22 8.49 2.40 -3.44
C PRO A 22 9.09 2.32 -4.86
N PRO A 23 8.65 1.36 -5.68
CA PRO A 23 8.97 1.33 -7.10
C PRO A 23 8.54 2.64 -7.77
N PRO A 24 9.19 3.08 -8.87
CA PRO A 24 8.73 4.24 -9.61
C PRO A 24 7.26 4.08 -10.08
N PRO A 25 6.42 5.15 -10.00
CA PRO A 25 5.06 5.09 -10.49
C PRO A 25 5.01 4.71 -11.97
N GLY A 26 4.20 3.73 -12.33
CA GLY A 26 3.98 3.28 -13.70
C GLY A 26 2.68 3.81 -14.31
N LYS A 27 2.34 3.30 -15.51
CA LYS A 27 1.04 3.53 -16.15
C LYS A 27 -0.11 2.82 -15.44
N HIS A 28 0.20 1.76 -14.71
CA HIS A 28 -0.72 0.95 -13.93
C HIS A 28 -0.33 1.01 -12.46
N ALA A 29 -1.34 0.86 -11.60
CA ALA A 29 -1.15 0.78 -10.16
C ALA A 29 -0.28 -0.44 -9.82
N VAL A 30 0.65 -0.26 -8.88
CA VAL A 30 1.60 -1.31 -8.47
C VAL A 30 1.30 -1.76 -7.05
N GLU A 31 1.32 -3.08 -6.81
CA GLU A 31 1.23 -3.62 -5.46
C GLU A 31 2.52 -3.33 -4.67
N ILE A 32 2.38 -2.87 -3.43
CA ILE A 32 3.50 -2.51 -2.57
C ILE A 32 3.45 -3.25 -1.24
N THR A 33 4.62 -3.39 -0.61
CA THR A 33 4.72 -3.95 0.75
C THR A 33 4.35 -2.91 1.82
N THR A 34 4.23 -3.37 3.06
CA THR A 34 4.01 -2.48 4.22
C THR A 34 5.16 -1.47 4.37
N GLU A 35 6.40 -1.88 4.21
CA GLU A 35 7.60 -1.03 4.36
C GLU A 35 7.64 0.09 3.31
N GLN A 36 7.17 -0.19 2.09
CA GLN A 36 7.09 0.77 1.00
C GLN A 36 5.95 1.78 1.23
N SER A 37 4.89 1.37 1.92
CA SER A 37 3.76 2.26 2.22
C SER A 37 4.10 3.40 3.19
N TYR A 38 5.17 3.27 3.99
CA TYR A 38 5.56 4.29 4.97
C TYR A 38 5.96 5.63 4.35
N LEU A 39 6.38 5.63 3.08
CA LEU A 39 6.79 6.85 2.35
C LEU A 39 5.67 7.43 1.49
N LEU A 40 4.47 6.85 1.53
CA LEU A 40 3.35 7.20 0.66
C LEU A 40 2.19 7.79 1.46
N GLU A 41 1.32 8.50 0.77
CA GLU A 41 0.08 9.02 1.33
C GLU A 41 -1.06 8.03 1.07
N LYS A 42 -1.78 7.63 2.13
CA LYS A 42 -3.00 6.83 1.99
C LYS A 42 -4.12 7.73 1.45
N VAL A 43 -4.70 7.34 0.32
CA VAL A 43 -5.78 8.11 -0.33
C VAL A 43 -7.16 7.46 -0.21
N ALA A 44 -7.22 6.13 -0.11
CA ALA A 44 -8.48 5.41 0.02
C ALA A 44 -8.26 4.01 0.62
N SER A 45 -9.37 3.37 0.99
CA SER A 45 -9.44 1.94 1.29
C SER A 45 -10.59 1.31 0.52
N LEU A 46 -10.45 0.04 0.18
CA LEU A 46 -11.39 -0.73 -0.62
C LEU A 46 -11.65 -2.08 0.05
N SER A 47 -12.92 -2.46 0.14
CA SER A 47 -13.33 -3.85 0.40
C SER A 47 -13.93 -4.43 -0.88
N VAL A 48 -13.56 -5.67 -1.21
CA VAL A 48 -14.11 -6.42 -2.34
C VAL A 48 -14.72 -7.72 -1.84
N ASP A 49 -15.87 -8.07 -2.42
CA ASP A 49 -16.52 -9.36 -2.22
C ASP A 49 -16.71 -9.97 -3.60
N ILE A 50 -15.88 -10.96 -3.95
CA ILE A 50 -15.87 -11.55 -5.29
C ILE A 50 -16.16 -13.04 -5.22
N CYS A 51 -17.15 -13.46 -5.99
CA CYS A 51 -17.44 -14.86 -6.24
C CYS A 51 -16.42 -15.39 -7.26
N CYS A 52 -15.96 -16.64 -7.08
CA CYS A 52 -15.04 -17.42 -7.91
C CYS A 52 -13.70 -17.71 -7.19
N THR A 53 -12.63 -16.95 -7.46
CA THR A 53 -11.27 -17.34 -7.02
C THR A 53 -10.48 -16.22 -6.34
N LEU A 54 -9.37 -16.60 -5.69
CA LEU A 54 -8.42 -15.66 -5.10
C LEU A 54 -7.79 -14.74 -6.16
N ASP A 55 -7.51 -15.31 -7.33
CA ASP A 55 -6.90 -14.58 -8.45
C ASP A 55 -7.86 -13.52 -8.99
N ASP A 56 -9.15 -13.87 -9.14
CA ASP A 56 -10.19 -12.90 -9.54
C ASP A 56 -10.31 -11.75 -8.52
N ALA A 57 -10.17 -12.05 -7.23
CA ALA A 57 -10.18 -11.04 -6.17
C ALA A 57 -8.98 -10.08 -6.27
N LEU A 58 -7.78 -10.62 -6.55
CA LEU A 58 -6.57 -9.82 -6.75
C LEU A 58 -6.67 -8.97 -8.02
N GLU A 59 -7.13 -9.55 -9.12
CA GLU A 59 -7.29 -8.86 -10.40
C GLU A 59 -8.28 -7.70 -10.27
N ASP A 60 -9.38 -7.89 -9.53
CA ASP A 60 -10.36 -6.83 -9.34
C ASP A 60 -9.84 -5.68 -8.48
N ILE A 61 -9.08 -5.97 -7.42
CA ILE A 61 -8.41 -4.92 -6.64
C ILE A 61 -7.48 -4.10 -7.55
N ALA A 62 -6.67 -4.77 -8.38
CA ALA A 62 -5.78 -4.10 -9.32
C ALA A 62 -6.56 -3.27 -10.36
N ARG A 63 -7.63 -3.82 -10.93
CA ARG A 63 -8.54 -3.13 -11.86
C ARG A 63 -9.15 -1.88 -11.22
N GLN A 64 -9.61 -1.97 -9.97
CA GLN A 64 -10.17 -0.83 -9.25
C GLN A 64 -9.11 0.23 -8.92
N ALA A 65 -7.89 -0.18 -8.57
CA ALA A 65 -6.77 0.75 -8.38
C ALA A 65 -6.46 1.51 -9.67
N ASN A 66 -6.36 0.79 -10.79
CA ASN A 66 -6.15 1.36 -12.13
C ASN A 66 -7.28 2.32 -12.54
N ALA A 67 -8.54 1.91 -12.37
CA ALA A 67 -9.71 2.73 -12.72
C ALA A 67 -9.77 4.04 -11.93
N ARG A 68 -9.21 4.06 -10.71
CA ARG A 68 -9.13 5.25 -9.86
C ARG A 68 -7.87 6.08 -10.09
N GLY A 69 -6.96 5.63 -10.96
CA GLY A 69 -5.70 6.33 -11.25
C GLY A 69 -4.77 6.43 -10.03
N VAL A 70 -4.83 5.46 -9.10
CA VAL A 70 -3.89 5.43 -7.98
C VAL A 70 -2.55 4.84 -8.40
N ALA A 71 -1.45 5.37 -7.89
CA ALA A 71 -0.12 4.88 -8.23
C ALA A 71 0.17 3.52 -7.59
N TYR A 72 -0.33 3.29 -6.37
CA TYR A 72 -0.04 2.07 -5.62
C TYR A 72 -1.24 1.54 -4.85
N TYR A 73 -1.23 0.24 -4.59
CA TYR A 73 -2.17 -0.41 -3.68
C TYR A 73 -1.44 -1.44 -2.81
N ARG A 74 -2.01 -1.75 -1.64
CA ARG A 74 -1.57 -2.85 -0.79
C ARG A 74 -2.77 -3.70 -0.41
N VAL A 75 -2.68 -4.99 -0.66
CA VAL A 75 -3.67 -5.94 -0.14
C VAL A 75 -3.33 -6.24 1.31
N VAL A 76 -4.28 -5.95 2.21
CA VAL A 76 -4.09 -6.07 3.66
C VAL A 76 -4.64 -7.39 4.17
N SER A 77 -5.75 -7.84 3.62
CA SER A 77 -6.33 -9.15 3.95
C SER A 77 -7.08 -9.72 2.76
N LEU A 78 -6.94 -11.02 2.56
CA LEU A 78 -7.75 -11.82 1.64
C LEU A 78 -8.17 -13.08 2.39
N MET A 79 -9.47 -13.25 2.58
CA MET A 79 -10.02 -14.38 3.33
C MET A 79 -11.15 -15.02 2.52
N GLN A 80 -11.15 -16.34 2.45
CA GLN A 80 -12.30 -17.07 1.92
C GLN A 80 -13.46 -16.92 2.91
N ALA A 81 -14.63 -16.51 2.43
CA ALA A 81 -15.80 -16.31 3.26
C ALA A 81 -16.36 -17.66 3.73
N GLU A 82 -16.19 -17.98 5.02
CA GLU A 82 -16.71 -19.23 5.59
C GLU A 82 -18.24 -19.30 5.63
N ARG A 83 -18.92 -18.15 5.73
CA ARG A 83 -20.26 -18.11 6.32
C ARG A 83 -21.43 -18.09 5.35
N PHE A 84 -21.24 -17.81 4.05
CA PHE A 84 -22.40 -17.64 3.15
C PHE A 84 -22.27 -18.25 1.75
N ARG A 85 -21.08 -18.36 1.15
CA ARG A 85 -20.83 -19.16 -0.07
C ARG A 85 -19.38 -19.61 -0.08
N ARG A 86 -19.14 -20.91 -0.30
CA ARG A 86 -17.80 -21.52 -0.29
C ARG A 86 -16.87 -21.05 -1.43
N ASP A 87 -17.34 -20.11 -2.25
CA ASP A 87 -16.65 -19.59 -3.43
C ASP A 87 -16.54 -18.06 -3.41
N THR A 88 -16.70 -17.40 -2.25
CA THR A 88 -16.56 -15.93 -2.15
C THR A 88 -15.29 -15.57 -1.40
N TRP A 89 -14.52 -14.64 -1.94
CA TRP A 89 -13.36 -14.04 -1.30
C TRP A 89 -13.70 -12.64 -0.82
N HIS A 90 -13.39 -12.38 0.45
CA HIS A 90 -13.44 -11.06 1.05
C HIS A 90 -12.02 -10.47 1.07
N GLY A 91 -11.82 -9.41 0.32
CA GLY A 91 -10.55 -8.69 0.23
C GLY A 91 -10.64 -7.30 0.86
N TYR A 92 -9.57 -6.86 1.50
CA TYR A 92 -9.40 -5.47 1.94
C TYR A 92 -8.05 -4.94 1.46
N ALA A 93 -8.09 -3.78 0.82
CA ALA A 93 -6.91 -3.11 0.27
C ALA A 93 -6.87 -1.63 0.64
N ILE A 94 -5.67 -1.07 0.65
CA ILE A 94 -5.41 0.35 0.85
C ILE A 94 -4.75 0.91 -0.41
N PHE A 95 -5.21 2.07 -0.87
CA PHE A 95 -4.67 2.77 -2.02
C PHE A 95 -3.82 3.95 -1.59
N TYR A 96 -2.73 4.18 -2.34
CA TYR A 96 -1.72 5.17 -2.01
C TYR A 96 -1.32 6.02 -3.22
N GLN A 97 -0.85 7.22 -2.92
CA GLN A 97 -0.20 8.13 -3.86
C GLN A 97 1.17 8.55 -3.33
N PRO A 98 2.10 8.99 -4.21
CA PRO A 98 3.27 9.71 -3.77
C PRO A 98 2.84 10.89 -2.90
N ARG A 99 3.48 11.07 -1.74
CA ARG A 99 3.22 12.24 -0.92
C ARG A 99 3.52 13.48 -1.77
N PRO A 100 2.62 14.47 -1.86
CA PRO A 100 2.97 15.74 -2.46
C PRO A 100 4.16 16.27 -1.64
N THR A 101 5.31 16.44 -2.29
CA THR A 101 6.39 17.21 -1.71
C THR A 101 5.78 18.57 -1.42
N SER A 102 5.51 18.85 -0.14
CA SER A 102 4.97 20.13 0.29
C SER A 102 5.78 21.21 -0.40
N GLN A 103 5.15 21.84 -1.38
CA GLN A 103 5.71 22.86 -2.23
C GLN A 103 6.44 23.85 -1.32
N ALA A 104 7.72 24.07 -1.59
CA ALA A 104 8.55 25.03 -0.88
C ALA A 104 7.71 26.27 -0.57
N HIS A 105 7.56 26.59 0.72
CA HIS A 105 6.96 27.83 1.16
C HIS A 105 7.68 28.94 0.39
N PRO A 106 7.04 29.67 -0.55
CA PRO A 106 7.69 30.86 -1.07
C PRO A 106 7.87 31.74 0.15
N ALA A 107 9.13 32.00 0.50
CA ALA A 107 9.46 32.95 1.53
C ALA A 107 8.65 34.21 1.21
N VAL A 108 7.67 34.51 2.06
CA VAL A 108 7.00 35.81 2.05
C VAL A 108 8.12 36.79 2.37
N VAL A 109 8.72 37.34 1.32
CA VAL A 109 9.63 38.47 1.43
C VAL A 109 8.79 39.61 1.97
N SER A 110 8.96 39.83 3.27
CA SER A 110 8.42 40.95 4.02
C SER A 110 8.85 42.25 3.35
N SER A 111 8.06 42.73 2.38
CA SER A 111 8.14 44.09 1.86
C SER A 111 7.45 45.03 2.86
N ARG A 112 8.01 45.10 4.07
CA ARG A 112 7.98 46.35 4.82
C ARG A 112 8.95 47.29 4.10
N GLU A 113 8.56 48.56 3.98
CA GLU A 113 9.39 49.70 3.55
C GLU A 113 9.47 50.00 2.04
N ARG A 114 8.48 50.74 1.51
CA ARG A 114 8.73 51.83 0.54
C ARG A 114 7.59 52.86 0.46
N GLY A 115 7.80 54.01 1.12
CA GLY A 115 7.21 55.36 0.86
C GLY A 115 5.70 55.51 1.10
N GLN A 116 5.17 56.37 1.97
CA GLN A 116 5.53 57.78 2.22
C GLN A 116 5.99 58.51 0.97
N ARG A 117 5.01 58.96 0.17
CA ARG A 117 4.96 60.31 -0.40
C ARG A 117 3.54 60.64 -0.85
#